data_AF-A0A812KUK0-F1
#
_entry.id   AF-A0A812KUK0-F1
#
_cell.length_a   1.000
_cell.length_b   1.000
_cell.length_c   1.000
_cell.angle_alpha   90.00
_cell.angle_beta   90.00
_cell.angle_gamma   90.00
#
_symmetry.space_group_name_H-M   'P 1'
#
loop_
_entity.id
_entity.type
_entity.pdbx_description
1 polymer ?
#
loop_
_entity_poly.entity_id
_entity_poly.type
_entity_poly.pdbx_seq_one_letter_code
_entity_poly.pdbx_strand_id
1 'polypeptide(L)'
;MSQTLLLSHMYPNTPESLALANDEPWDDDMYDRAQAHLEAFYVEVFLELANYGEIEDLVVVDNLCDHMIGNVYVKYYHEEDAERALMKLTGRFYSGKLIQAEYTTVSDFREARCRAFHETRCNRGAYCNFMHIKHIPRAIKRRVVREMYDDHPEYLGQTAKKSKKDKEKDRDRDRDRRSRSRRRGKDKKEKDKDDKASMVQGRAMIASWNAEKERDGWFRHG
;
A
#
# COMPACT_ATOMS: atom_id res chain seq x y z
N MET A 1 -7.56 2.90 22.43
CA MET A 1 -6.19 2.85 21.89
C MET A 1 -6.31 3.05 20.38
N SER A 2 -5.22 3.25 19.65
CA SER A 2 -5.28 3.43 18.18
C SER A 2 -4.33 2.43 17.52
N GLN A 3 -4.70 1.97 16.33
CA GLN A 3 -3.86 1.12 15.48
C GLN A 3 -2.69 1.88 14.86
N THR A 4 -2.77 3.21 14.84
CA THR A 4 -1.82 4.05 14.11
C THR A 4 -0.98 4.87 15.07
N LEU A 5 0.34 4.84 14.85
CA LEU A 5 1.31 5.71 15.50
C LEU A 5 1.84 6.76 14.52
N LEU A 6 2.11 7.93 15.05
CA LEU A 6 2.89 9.00 14.45
C LEU A 6 4.28 8.99 15.08
N LEU A 7 5.32 8.95 14.24
CA LEU A 7 6.71 9.19 14.60
C LEU A 7 7.11 10.57 14.06
N SER A 8 7.06 11.57 14.91
CA SER A 8 7.24 12.98 14.54
C SER A 8 8.69 13.26 14.12
N HIS A 9 8.86 13.95 12.98
CA HIS A 9 10.16 14.38 12.47
C HIS A 9 11.22 13.27 12.33
N MET A 10 10.79 12.03 12.14
CA MET A 10 11.70 10.89 12.12
C MET A 10 12.50 10.80 10.82
N TYR A 11 11.91 11.15 9.68
CA TYR A 11 12.62 11.15 8.41
C TYR A 11 13.59 12.34 8.33
N PRO A 12 14.91 12.10 8.17
CA PRO A 12 15.85 13.18 7.98
C PRO A 12 15.70 13.70 6.55
N ASN A 13 14.98 14.81 6.40
CA ASN A 13 14.83 15.49 5.11
C ASN A 13 16.20 15.99 4.64
N THR A 14 16.83 15.25 3.73
CA THR A 14 18.10 15.64 3.14
C THR A 14 17.95 16.94 2.34
N PRO A 15 19.04 17.70 2.10
CA PRO A 15 18.97 18.90 1.27
C PRO A 15 18.34 18.64 -0.10
N GLU A 16 18.66 17.50 -0.72
CA GLU A 16 18.08 17.07 -2.00
C GLU A 16 16.57 16.84 -1.87
N SER A 17 16.13 16.14 -0.82
CA SER A 17 14.71 15.91 -0.57
C SER A 17 13.95 17.21 -0.30
N LEU A 18 14.59 18.19 0.36
CA LEU A 18 13.99 19.50 0.60
C LEU A 18 13.90 20.33 -0.69
N ALA A 19 14.93 20.29 -1.53
CA ALA A 19 14.91 20.95 -2.84
C ALA A 19 13.79 20.40 -3.72
N LEU A 20 13.61 19.07 -3.76
CA LEU A 20 12.50 18.42 -4.44
C LEU A 20 11.13 18.88 -3.89
N ALA A 21 10.97 18.92 -2.57
CA ALA A 21 9.72 19.34 -1.94
C ALA A 21 9.40 20.83 -2.16
N ASN A 22 10.43 21.68 -2.29
CA ASN A 22 10.30 23.11 -2.56
C ASN A 22 10.13 23.46 -4.06
N ASP A 23 10.17 22.47 -4.97
CA ASP A 23 10.14 22.70 -6.42
C ASP A 23 11.35 23.51 -6.92
N GLU A 24 12.50 23.36 -6.26
CA GLU A 24 13.75 23.93 -6.74
C GLU A 24 14.25 23.15 -7.96
N PRO A 25 15.00 23.75 -8.90
CA PRO A 25 15.52 23.01 -10.04
C PRO A 25 16.35 21.80 -9.61
N TRP A 26 16.05 20.63 -10.18
CA TRP A 26 16.74 19.37 -9.92
C TRP A 26 17.21 18.72 -11.22
N ASP A 27 18.32 17.98 -11.12
CA ASP A 27 18.77 17.05 -12.14
C ASP A 27 18.43 15.60 -11.75
N ASP A 28 18.61 14.69 -12.70
CA ASP A 28 18.31 13.27 -12.53
C ASP A 28 19.15 12.65 -11.39
N ASP A 29 20.41 13.06 -11.24
CA ASP A 29 21.33 12.56 -10.23
C ASP A 29 20.93 12.98 -8.80
N MET A 30 20.46 14.22 -8.63
CA MET A 30 19.89 14.68 -7.35
C MET A 30 18.61 13.92 -6.99
N TYR A 31 17.73 13.69 -7.97
CA TYR A 31 16.52 12.90 -7.78
C TYR A 31 16.87 11.46 -7.36
N ASP A 32 17.81 10.82 -8.04
CA ASP A 32 18.25 9.46 -7.75
C ASP A 32 18.84 9.34 -6.34
N ARG A 33 19.66 10.31 -5.90
CA ARG A 33 20.18 10.34 -4.52
C ARG A 33 19.08 10.48 -3.48
N ALA A 34 18.15 11.42 -3.68
CA ALA A 34 17.05 11.63 -2.74
C ALA A 34 16.15 10.40 -2.64
N GLN A 35 15.87 9.76 -3.79
CA GLN A 35 15.05 8.57 -3.86
C GLN A 35 15.75 7.35 -3.23
N ALA A 36 17.05 7.16 -3.47
CA ALA A 36 17.83 6.09 -2.85
C ALA A 36 17.88 6.22 -1.32
N HIS A 37 18.08 7.45 -0.81
CA HIS A 37 18.04 7.72 0.63
C HIS A 37 16.67 7.42 1.23
N LEU A 38 15.59 7.86 0.58
CA LEU A 38 14.22 7.56 0.99
C LEU A 38 13.94 6.06 1.04
N GLU A 39 14.37 5.31 0.02
CA GLU A 39 14.18 3.86 -0.04
C GLU A 39 14.95 3.12 1.03
N ALA A 40 16.20 3.52 1.29
CA ALA A 40 17.01 2.95 2.38
C ALA A 40 16.35 3.20 3.74
N PHE A 41 15.94 4.44 4.00
CA PHE A 41 15.21 4.80 5.21
C PHE A 41 13.91 3.99 5.37
N TYR A 42 13.10 3.90 4.31
CA TYR A 42 11.82 3.20 4.36
C TYR A 42 12.00 1.72 4.71
N VAL A 43 13.00 1.06 4.12
CA VAL A 43 13.30 -0.34 4.37
C VAL A 43 13.75 -0.55 5.81
N GLU A 44 14.70 0.25 6.28
CA GLU A 44 15.22 0.16 7.65
C GLU A 44 14.09 0.35 8.69
N VAL A 45 13.30 1.42 8.54
CA VAL A 45 12.24 1.74 9.49
C VAL A 45 11.09 0.73 9.42
N PHE A 46 10.71 0.26 8.22
CA PHE A 46 9.64 -0.73 8.09
C PHE A 46 10.02 -2.04 8.80
N LEU A 47 11.22 -2.55 8.55
CA LEU A 47 11.66 -3.82 9.14
C LEU A 47 11.88 -3.71 10.65
N GLU A 48 12.41 -2.58 11.14
CA GLU A 48 12.55 -2.37 12.58
C GLU A 48 11.18 -2.29 13.28
N LEU A 49 10.18 -1.64 12.66
CA LEU A 49 8.84 -1.54 13.21
C LEU A 49 8.08 -2.87 13.13
N ALA A 50 8.36 -3.69 12.12
CA ALA A 50 7.78 -5.02 11.96
C ALA A 50 8.07 -5.94 13.15
N ASN A 51 9.19 -5.72 13.87
CA ASN A 51 9.51 -6.46 15.10
C ASN A 51 8.49 -6.28 16.24
N TYR A 52 7.64 -5.25 16.17
CA TYR A 52 6.65 -4.96 17.22
C TYR A 52 5.25 -5.49 16.89
N GLY A 53 4.97 -5.81 15.62
CA GLY A 53 3.68 -6.28 15.16
C GLY A 53 3.49 -6.24 13.64
N GLU A 54 2.39 -6.83 13.18
CA GLU A 54 2.07 -6.89 11.75
C GLU A 54 1.68 -5.50 11.23
N ILE A 55 2.44 -4.97 10.28
CA ILE A 55 2.20 -3.64 9.68
C ILE A 55 1.17 -3.75 8.55
N GLU A 56 0.11 -2.94 8.63
CA GLU A 56 -0.88 -2.76 7.56
C GLU A 56 -0.37 -1.78 6.49
N ASP A 57 0.14 -0.61 6.90
CA ASP A 57 0.72 0.38 5.99
C ASP A 57 1.72 1.30 6.72
N LEU A 58 2.72 1.78 5.98
CA LEU A 58 3.74 2.73 6.45
C LEU A 58 3.86 3.87 5.43
N VAL A 59 3.76 5.10 5.92
CA VAL A 59 3.74 6.33 5.13
C VAL A 59 4.79 7.30 5.65
N VAL A 60 5.61 7.83 4.73
CA VAL A 60 6.54 8.93 4.99
C VAL A 60 5.99 10.20 4.35
N VAL A 61 5.99 11.29 5.10
CA VAL A 61 5.36 12.55 4.69
C VAL A 61 6.40 13.56 4.20
N ASP A 62 6.05 14.27 3.12
CA ASP A 62 6.82 15.27 2.38
C ASP A 62 6.26 16.70 2.53
N ASN A 63 5.50 16.92 3.61
CA ASN A 63 4.99 18.24 3.91
C ASN A 63 6.14 19.18 4.31
N LEU A 64 6.03 20.44 3.91
CA LEU A 64 6.96 21.50 4.32
C LEU A 64 6.50 22.21 5.61
N CYS A 65 5.27 21.95 6.06
CA CYS A 65 4.74 22.57 7.27
C CYS A 65 5.43 21.98 8.51
N ASP A 66 5.80 22.85 9.45
CA ASP A 66 6.59 22.50 10.63
C ASP A 66 5.97 21.35 11.44
N HIS A 67 4.64 21.25 11.53
CA HIS A 67 3.98 20.19 12.29
C HIS A 67 3.86 18.84 11.55
N MET A 68 4.22 18.76 10.26
CA MET A 68 4.13 17.51 9.47
C MET A 68 5.44 17.09 8.80
N ILE A 69 6.43 17.98 8.75
CA ILE A 69 7.67 17.76 8.01
C ILE A 69 8.46 16.57 8.55
N GLY A 70 8.72 15.59 7.68
CA GLY A 70 9.45 14.36 8.04
C GLY A 70 8.68 13.40 8.95
N ASN A 71 7.37 13.58 9.12
CA ASN A 71 6.56 12.66 9.91
C ASN A 71 6.45 11.29 9.22
N VAL A 72 6.48 10.25 10.04
CA VAL A 72 6.24 8.87 9.61
C VAL A 72 5.01 8.33 10.32
N TYR A 73 4.09 7.77 9.56
CA TYR A 73 2.89 7.14 10.08
C TYR A 73 2.98 5.64 9.86
N VAL A 74 2.82 4.87 10.93
CA VAL A 74 2.74 3.40 10.88
C VAL A 74 1.38 2.97 11.38
N LYS A 75 0.69 2.15 10.60
CA LYS A 75 -0.56 1.52 10.99
C LYS A 75 -0.34 0.02 11.15
N TYR A 76 -0.63 -0.51 12.32
CA TYR A 76 -0.61 -1.95 12.61
C TYR A 76 -1.99 -2.57 12.37
N TYR A 77 -2.03 -3.88 12.13
CA TYR A 77 -3.31 -4.60 12.07
C TYR A 77 -4.02 -4.67 13.42
N HIS A 78 -3.26 -4.66 14.52
CA HIS A 78 -3.75 -4.83 15.89
C HIS A 78 -3.38 -3.63 16.77
N GLU A 79 -4.30 -3.21 17.66
CA GLU A 79 -4.05 -2.07 18.57
C GLU A 79 -2.98 -2.41 19.61
N GLU A 80 -2.91 -3.68 20.03
CA GLU A 80 -1.93 -4.19 20.98
C GLU A 80 -0.50 -4.11 20.44
N ASP A 81 -0.33 -4.26 19.12
CA ASP A 81 0.94 -4.12 18.43
C ASP A 81 1.40 -2.66 18.41
N ALA A 82 0.48 -1.72 18.17
CA ALA A 82 0.75 -0.30 18.27
C ALA A 82 1.15 0.11 19.70
N GLU A 83 0.48 -0.44 20.72
CA GLU A 83 0.86 -0.21 22.12
C GLU A 83 2.26 -0.72 22.44
N ARG A 84 2.56 -1.96 22.02
CA ARG A 84 3.89 -2.56 22.19
C ARG A 84 4.97 -1.72 21.50
N ALA A 85 4.71 -1.29 20.27
CA ALA A 85 5.63 -0.44 19.51
C ALA A 85 5.89 0.88 20.23
N LEU A 86 4.83 1.57 20.69
CA LEU A 86 4.95 2.83 21.42
C LEU A 86 5.82 2.67 22.68
N MET A 87 5.56 1.63 23.48
CA MET A 87 6.35 1.36 24.68
C MET A 87 7.82 1.08 24.37
N LYS A 88 8.11 0.36 23.27
CA LYS A 88 9.48 -0.02 22.89
C LYS A 88 10.26 1.10 22.21
N LEU A 89 9.57 2.00 21.49
CA LEU A 89 10.18 3.16 20.83
C LEU A 89 10.43 4.31 21.80
N THR A 90 9.63 4.41 22.88
CA THR A 90 9.79 5.46 23.90
C THR A 90 11.19 5.40 24.52
N GLY A 91 11.93 6.52 24.45
CA GLY A 91 13.29 6.61 24.97
C GLY A 91 14.39 6.09 24.03
N ARG A 92 14.04 5.58 22.84
CA ARG A 92 15.02 5.19 21.82
C ARG A 92 15.44 6.38 20.95
N PHE A 93 16.61 6.25 20.35
CA PHE A 93 17.18 7.24 19.45
C PHE A 93 17.28 6.68 18.03
N TYR A 94 17.05 7.53 17.05
CA TYR A 94 17.32 7.26 15.63
C TYR A 94 18.18 8.39 15.08
N SER A 95 19.31 8.05 14.45
CA SER A 95 20.27 9.04 13.90
C SER A 95 20.64 10.17 14.86
N GLY A 96 20.81 9.86 16.16
CA GLY A 96 21.18 10.84 17.19
C GLY A 96 20.03 11.72 17.72
N LYS A 97 18.79 11.52 17.25
CA LYS A 97 17.60 12.21 17.75
C LYS A 97 16.69 11.26 18.52
N LEU A 98 16.04 11.76 19.56
CA LEU A 98 15.04 11.00 20.32
C LEU A 98 13.83 10.72 19.41
N ILE A 99 13.35 9.47 19.38
CA ILE A 99 12.14 9.11 18.64
C ILE A 99 10.93 9.64 19.41
N GLN A 100 10.15 10.51 18.78
CA GLN A 100 8.89 11.04 19.31
C GLN A 100 7.73 10.24 18.72
N ALA A 101 7.28 9.21 19.45
CA ALA A 101 6.18 8.35 19.04
C ALA A 101 4.89 8.70 19.81
N GLU A 102 3.78 8.84 19.11
CA GLU A 102 2.47 9.19 19.68
C GLU A 102 1.33 8.47 18.95
N TYR A 103 0.21 8.24 19.62
CA TYR A 103 -0.98 7.73 18.93
C TYR A 103 -1.60 8.81 18.04
N THR A 104 -2.15 8.39 16.90
CA THR A 104 -2.94 9.28 16.02
C THR A 104 -4.30 8.67 15.71
N THR A 105 -5.29 9.53 15.45
CA THR A 105 -6.65 9.12 15.07
C THR A 105 -6.78 8.79 13.59
N VAL A 106 -5.71 8.97 12.81
CA VAL A 106 -5.71 8.70 11.37
C VAL A 106 -5.85 7.19 11.13
N SER A 107 -7.00 6.78 10.61
CA SER A 107 -7.34 5.37 10.34
C SER A 107 -7.21 4.99 8.86
N ASP A 108 -7.41 5.94 7.94
CA ASP A 108 -7.25 5.75 6.50
C ASP A 108 -6.38 6.85 5.89
N PHE A 109 -5.16 6.48 5.49
CA PHE A 109 -4.22 7.40 4.83
C PHE A 109 -4.73 7.91 3.48
N ARG A 110 -5.66 7.20 2.84
CA ARG A 110 -6.26 7.64 1.56
C ARG A 110 -7.18 8.83 1.73
N GLU A 111 -7.80 8.98 2.89
CA GLU A 111 -8.65 10.13 3.22
C GLU A 111 -7.82 11.30 3.73
N ALA A 112 -6.75 11.03 4.48
CA ALA A 112 -5.86 12.06 5.03
C ALA A 112 -4.89 12.68 4.00
N ARG A 113 -4.68 12.03 2.85
CA ARG A 113 -3.74 12.50 1.83
C ARG A 113 -4.24 13.73 1.07
N CYS A 114 -3.30 14.57 0.64
CA CYS A 114 -3.58 15.67 -0.25
C CYS A 114 -3.82 15.14 -1.67
N ARG A 115 -5.07 15.27 -2.18
CA ARG A 115 -5.42 14.82 -3.54
C ARG A 115 -4.63 15.57 -4.61
N ALA A 116 -4.47 16.89 -4.46
CA ALA A 116 -3.73 17.73 -5.41
C ALA A 116 -2.25 17.29 -5.52
N PHE A 117 -1.61 16.98 -4.39
CA PHE A 117 -0.25 16.45 -4.37
C PHE A 117 -0.13 15.07 -5.02
N HIS A 118 -1.14 14.21 -4.83
CA HIS A 118 -1.12 12.86 -5.40
C HIS A 118 -1.29 12.83 -6.93
N GLU A 119 -2.10 13.72 -7.48
CA GLU A 119 -2.43 13.73 -8.91
C GLU A 119 -1.49 14.61 -9.72
N THR A 120 -1.12 15.77 -9.19
CA THR A 120 -0.32 16.78 -9.88
C THR A 120 0.62 17.47 -8.90
N ARG A 121 0.28 18.70 -8.48
CA ARG A 121 1.06 19.52 -7.58
C ARG A 121 0.14 20.23 -6.60
N CYS A 122 0.55 20.29 -5.34
CA CYS A 122 -0.13 21.07 -4.33
C CYS A 122 0.45 22.49 -4.26
N ASN A 123 -0.38 23.50 -4.52
CA ASN A 123 0.03 24.91 -4.49
C ASN A 123 -0.04 25.55 -3.10
N ARG A 124 -0.32 24.77 -2.04
CA ARG A 124 -0.42 25.28 -0.66
C ARG A 124 0.94 25.37 0.04
N GLY A 125 1.98 24.73 -0.49
CA GLY A 125 3.32 24.72 0.11
C GLY A 125 3.29 24.35 1.61
N ALA A 126 3.96 25.16 2.42
CA ALA A 126 4.02 25.02 3.89
C ALA A 126 2.69 25.27 4.63
N TYR A 127 1.60 25.60 3.94
CA TYR A 127 0.27 25.77 4.54
C TYR A 127 -0.65 24.56 4.29
N CYS A 128 -0.15 23.49 3.66
CA CYS A 128 -0.96 22.28 3.45
C CYS A 128 -1.05 21.43 4.73
N ASN A 129 -2.27 21.18 5.19
CA ASN A 129 -2.56 20.32 6.35
C ASN A 129 -2.96 18.88 5.96
N PHE A 130 -2.92 18.54 4.67
CA PHE A 130 -3.16 17.18 4.19
C PHE A 130 -1.84 16.49 3.90
N MET A 131 -1.77 15.17 4.07
CA MET A 131 -0.52 14.41 3.94
C MET A 131 -0.02 14.40 2.50
N HIS A 132 1.16 14.97 2.27
CA HIS A 132 1.94 14.79 1.06
C HIS A 132 2.74 13.51 1.23
N ILE A 133 2.31 12.41 0.62
CA ILE A 133 2.92 11.10 0.86
C ILE A 133 4.06 10.88 -0.15
N LYS A 134 5.28 10.64 0.34
CA LYS A 134 6.41 10.29 -0.52
C LYS A 134 6.14 9.01 -1.31
N HIS A 135 6.55 8.98 -2.57
CA HIS A 135 6.36 7.82 -3.42
C HIS A 135 7.41 6.74 -3.13
N ILE A 136 6.95 5.59 -2.63
CA ILE A 136 7.78 4.39 -2.46
C ILE A 136 7.46 3.41 -3.58
N PRO A 137 8.45 2.95 -4.37
CA PRO A 137 8.20 2.00 -5.44
C PRO A 137 7.53 0.72 -4.94
N ARG A 138 6.59 0.21 -5.73
CA ARG A 138 5.86 -1.04 -5.39
C ARG A 138 6.77 -2.25 -5.23
N ALA A 139 7.94 -2.26 -5.89
CA ALA A 139 8.94 -3.30 -5.70
C ALA A 139 9.47 -3.32 -4.27
N ILE A 140 9.81 -2.15 -3.71
CA ILE A 140 10.31 -2.02 -2.33
C ILE A 140 9.21 -2.37 -1.33
N LYS A 141 7.98 -1.84 -1.50
CA LYS A 141 6.85 -2.21 -0.64
C LYS A 141 6.59 -3.72 -0.60
N ARG A 142 6.60 -4.39 -1.77
CA ARG A 142 6.42 -5.85 -1.83
C ARG A 142 7.58 -6.61 -1.18
N ARG A 143 8.80 -6.10 -1.30
CA ARG A 143 10.00 -6.73 -0.70
C ARG A 143 9.90 -6.71 0.82
N VAL A 144 9.68 -5.55 1.43
CA VAL A 144 9.65 -5.43 2.90
C VAL A 144 8.46 -6.16 3.53
N VAL A 145 7.30 -6.19 2.86
CA VAL A 145 6.15 -6.99 3.32
C VAL A 145 6.45 -8.48 3.28
N ARG A 146 7.15 -8.95 2.24
CA ARG A 146 7.58 -10.35 2.15
C ARG A 146 8.55 -10.70 3.28
N GLU A 147 9.57 -9.87 3.46
CA GLU A 147 10.59 -10.02 4.48
C GLU A 147 9.99 -10.02 5.90
N MET A 148 9.02 -9.15 6.18
CA MET A 148 8.24 -9.18 7.42
C MET A 148 7.58 -10.54 7.67
N TYR A 149 6.95 -11.15 6.66
CA TYR A 149 6.30 -12.47 6.84
C TYR A 149 7.29 -13.64 6.86
N ASP A 150 8.45 -13.48 6.24
CA ASP A 150 9.53 -14.48 6.28
C ASP A 150 10.19 -14.50 7.68
N ASP A 151 10.41 -13.32 8.30
CA ASP A 151 10.99 -13.16 9.63
C ASP A 151 9.98 -13.39 10.77
N HIS A 152 8.70 -13.08 10.53
CA HIS A 152 7.61 -13.27 11.48
C HIS A 152 6.48 -14.16 10.92
N PRO A 153 6.70 -15.48 10.79
CA PRO A 153 5.69 -16.41 10.27
C PRO A 153 4.37 -16.42 11.07
N GLU A 154 4.39 -15.99 12.33
CA GLU A 154 3.21 -15.89 13.20
C GLU A 154 2.14 -14.91 12.68
N TYR A 155 2.52 -13.88 11.92
CA TYR A 155 1.60 -12.89 11.35
C TYR A 155 0.70 -13.50 10.26
N LEU A 156 1.21 -14.44 9.46
CA LEU A 156 0.44 -15.18 8.45
C LEU A 156 -0.75 -15.93 9.08
N GLY A 157 -0.60 -16.38 10.33
CA GLY A 157 -1.63 -17.13 11.06
C GLY A 157 -2.84 -16.29 11.45
N GLN A 158 -2.69 -14.96 11.59
CA GLN A 158 -3.76 -14.05 12.01
C GLN A 158 -4.68 -13.68 10.83
N THR A 159 -4.11 -13.40 9.67
CA THR A 159 -4.85 -13.15 8.41
C THR A 159 -5.53 -14.42 7.85
N ALA A 160 -4.89 -15.60 7.97
CA ALA A 160 -5.50 -16.88 7.58
C ALA A 160 -6.72 -17.27 8.44
N LYS A 161 -6.74 -16.89 9.73
CA LYS A 161 -7.91 -17.09 10.61
C LYS A 161 -9.09 -16.21 10.22
N LYS A 162 -8.84 -14.97 9.79
CA LYS A 162 -9.87 -14.03 9.32
C LYS A 162 -10.53 -14.52 8.02
N SER A 163 -9.74 -14.96 7.04
CA SER A 163 -10.26 -15.53 5.78
C SER A 163 -11.03 -16.85 5.95
N LYS A 164 -10.66 -17.68 6.94
CA LYS A 164 -11.45 -18.87 7.32
C LYS A 164 -12.77 -18.50 8.00
N LYS A 165 -12.77 -17.51 8.91
CA LYS A 165 -13.97 -17.03 9.60
C LYS A 165 -14.99 -16.40 8.64
N ASP A 166 -14.52 -15.69 7.61
CA ASP A 166 -15.40 -15.14 6.57
C ASP A 166 -15.97 -16.23 5.66
N LYS A 167 -15.17 -17.26 5.31
CA LYS A 167 -15.67 -18.45 4.59
C LYS A 167 -16.65 -19.30 5.39
N GLU A 168 -16.52 -19.38 6.72
CA GLU A 168 -17.49 -20.06 7.59
C GLU A 168 -18.81 -19.30 7.70
N LYS A 169 -18.78 -17.95 7.81
CA LYS A 169 -19.99 -17.12 7.79
C LYS A 169 -20.80 -17.27 6.50
N ASP A 170 -20.15 -17.44 5.34
CA ASP A 170 -20.85 -17.71 4.08
C ASP A 170 -21.44 -19.12 4.03
N ARG A 171 -20.79 -20.12 4.65
CA ARG A 171 -21.31 -21.49 4.74
C ARG A 171 -22.51 -21.62 5.68
N ASP A 172 -22.58 -20.82 6.74
CA ASP A 172 -23.75 -20.78 7.63
C ASP A 172 -24.95 -20.08 6.98
N ARG A 173 -24.73 -19.02 6.17
CA ARG A 173 -25.80 -18.41 5.35
C ARG A 173 -26.36 -19.36 4.29
N ASP A 174 -25.56 -20.29 3.77
CA ASP A 174 -26.01 -21.33 2.84
C ASP A 174 -26.75 -22.49 3.52
N ARG A 175 -26.46 -22.78 4.80
CA ARG A 175 -27.23 -23.78 5.58
C ARG A 175 -28.65 -23.32 5.87
N ASP A 176 -28.87 -22.03 6.14
CA ASP A 176 -30.21 -21.46 6.32
C ASP A 176 -31.00 -21.30 5.01
N ARG A 177 -30.34 -21.19 3.85
CA ARG A 177 -31.01 -21.22 2.55
C ARG A 177 -31.38 -22.63 2.08
N ARG A 178 -30.65 -23.66 2.53
CA ARG A 178 -30.93 -25.07 2.19
C ARG A 178 -32.10 -25.69 2.95
N SER A 179 -32.55 -25.10 4.05
CA SER A 179 -33.75 -25.56 4.77
C SER A 179 -35.06 -25.05 4.12
N ARG A 180 -35.02 -23.98 3.32
CA ARG A 180 -36.21 -23.44 2.60
C ARG A 180 -36.34 -23.87 1.14
N SER A 181 -35.31 -24.42 0.49
CA SER A 181 -35.35 -24.72 -0.95
C SER A 181 -35.78 -26.15 -1.33
N ARG A 182 -36.08 -27.02 -0.36
CA ARG A 182 -36.56 -28.41 -0.61
C ARG A 182 -37.99 -28.51 -1.20
N ARG A 183 -38.60 -27.42 -1.69
CA ARG A 183 -39.94 -27.44 -2.34
C ARG A 183 -40.01 -26.93 -3.78
N ARG A 184 -38.90 -26.60 -4.44
CA ARG A 184 -38.93 -26.25 -5.89
C ARG A 184 -37.84 -26.99 -6.66
N GLY A 185 -37.97 -28.31 -6.68
CA GLY A 185 -37.22 -29.20 -7.56
C GLY A 185 -38.00 -29.46 -8.83
N LYS A 186 -37.77 -28.65 -9.86
CA LYS A 186 -37.85 -28.97 -11.29
C LYS A 186 -37.53 -27.68 -12.07
N ASP A 187 -36.94 -27.83 -13.24
CA ASP A 187 -36.67 -26.76 -14.22
C ASP A 187 -35.39 -25.93 -14.00
N LYS A 188 -34.24 -26.51 -14.41
CA LYS A 188 -33.17 -25.81 -15.15
C LYS A 188 -32.04 -26.80 -15.46
N LYS A 189 -32.25 -27.59 -16.51
CA LYS A 189 -31.23 -28.48 -17.09
C LYS A 189 -31.14 -28.17 -18.59
N GLU A 190 -30.85 -26.92 -18.92
CA GLU A 190 -30.82 -26.49 -20.34
C GLU A 190 -29.87 -25.33 -20.64
N LYS A 191 -29.05 -24.88 -19.68
CA LYS A 191 -28.23 -23.66 -19.83
C LYS A 191 -26.72 -23.88 -19.73
N ASP A 192 -26.24 -25.07 -20.11
CA ASP A 192 -24.81 -25.43 -20.12
C ASP A 192 -24.25 -25.66 -21.54
N LYS A 193 -25.06 -25.52 -22.59
CA LYS A 193 -24.63 -25.78 -23.98
C LYS A 193 -24.23 -24.54 -24.76
N ASP A 194 -24.67 -23.35 -24.35
CA ASP A 194 -24.44 -22.11 -25.11
C ASP A 194 -23.06 -21.46 -24.84
N ASP A 195 -22.46 -21.71 -23.67
CA ASP A 195 -21.19 -21.05 -23.28
C ASP A 195 -19.94 -21.63 -23.95
N LYS A 196 -20.04 -22.82 -24.58
CA LYS A 196 -18.92 -23.41 -25.34
C LYS A 196 -18.80 -22.87 -26.77
N ALA A 197 -19.87 -22.32 -27.34
CA ALA A 197 -19.86 -21.82 -28.72
C ALA A 197 -19.18 -20.45 -28.85
N SER A 198 -19.31 -19.58 -27.84
CA SER A 198 -18.73 -18.22 -27.86
C SER A 198 -17.21 -18.20 -27.67
N MET A 199 -16.65 -19.20 -26.98
CA MET A 199 -15.21 -19.28 -26.68
C MET A 199 -14.36 -19.71 -27.89
N VAL A 200 -14.94 -20.47 -28.84
CA VAL A 200 -14.26 -20.90 -30.07
C VAL A 200 -14.17 -19.73 -31.07
N GLN A 201 -15.20 -18.89 -31.15
CA GLN A 201 -15.19 -17.70 -32.01
C GLN A 201 -14.21 -16.62 -31.52
N GLY A 202 -14.07 -16.42 -30.20
CA GLY A 202 -13.12 -15.46 -29.64
C GLY A 202 -11.65 -15.81 -29.89
N ARG A 203 -11.30 -17.10 -29.93
CA ARG A 203 -9.93 -17.57 -30.21
C ARG A 203 -9.53 -17.42 -31.68
N ALA A 204 -10.48 -17.56 -32.61
CA ALA A 204 -10.22 -17.40 -34.04
C ALA A 204 -9.94 -15.93 -34.44
N MET A 205 -10.62 -14.97 -33.80
CA MET A 205 -10.42 -13.53 -34.08
C MET A 205 -9.07 -12.99 -33.59
N ILE A 206 -8.54 -13.52 -32.49
CA ILE A 206 -7.22 -13.10 -31.96
C ILE A 206 -6.09 -13.63 -32.85
N ALA A 207 -6.25 -14.81 -33.44
CA ALA A 207 -5.27 -15.39 -34.35
C ALA A 207 -5.17 -14.65 -35.69
N SER A 208 -6.30 -14.14 -36.24
CA SER A 208 -6.28 -13.36 -37.48
C SER A 208 -5.64 -11.97 -37.31
N TRP A 209 -5.80 -11.34 -36.13
CA TRP A 209 -5.26 -10.01 -35.87
C TRP A 209 -3.72 -10.00 -35.74
N ASN A 210 -3.14 -11.08 -35.25
CA ASN A 210 -1.68 -11.22 -35.14
C ASN A 210 -1.00 -11.55 -36.48
N ALA A 211 -1.72 -12.18 -37.42
CA ALA A 211 -1.20 -12.49 -38.77
C ALA A 211 -1.26 -11.31 -39.77
N GLU A 212 -1.92 -10.21 -39.39
CA GLU A 212 -2.02 -8.98 -40.18
C GLU A 212 -0.91 -7.98 -39.81
N LYS A 213 -0.50 -7.96 -38.54
CA LYS A 213 0.62 -7.12 -38.06
C LYS A 213 2.03 -7.59 -38.48
N GLU A 214 2.19 -8.83 -38.91
CA GLU A 214 3.48 -9.35 -39.43
C GLU A 214 3.64 -9.17 -40.95
N ARG A 215 2.60 -8.69 -41.66
CA ARG A 215 2.67 -8.37 -43.10
C ARG A 215 3.05 -6.92 -43.40
N ASP A 216 2.81 -5.99 -42.47
CA ASP A 216 3.07 -4.56 -42.66
C ASP A 216 4.40 -4.10 -42.04
N GLY A 217 5.48 -4.82 -42.37
CA GLY A 217 6.85 -4.34 -42.15
C GLY A 217 7.30 -3.40 -43.29
N TRP A 218 7.73 -2.18 -42.92
CA TRP A 218 8.55 -1.21 -43.70
C TRP A 218 7.88 -0.36 -44.80
N PHE A 219 7.94 0.98 -44.67
CA PHE A 219 8.93 1.82 -45.39
C PHE A 219 8.99 3.27 -44.85
N ARG A 220 10.11 3.92 -45.16
CA ARG A 220 10.74 5.13 -44.61
C ARG A 220 10.24 6.49 -45.14
N HIS A 221 10.62 7.53 -44.37
CA HIS A 221 11.01 8.92 -44.71
C HIS A 221 9.97 9.98 -45.10
N GLY A 222 9.98 11.05 -44.30
CA GLY A 222 9.87 12.46 -44.65
C GLY A 222 10.69 13.24 -43.64
#